data_AF-A0A8B7C9S8-F1
#
_entry.id   AF-A0A8B7C9S8-F1
#
_cell.length_a   1.000
_cell.length_b   1.000
_cell.length_c   1.000
_cell.angle_alpha   90.00
_cell.angle_beta   90.00
_cell.angle_gamma   90.00
#
_symmetry.space_group_name_H-M   'P 1'
#
loop_
_entity.id
_entity.type
_entity.pdbx_description
1 polymer ?
#
loop_
_entity_poly.entity_id
_entity_poly.type
_entity_poly.pdbx_seq_one_letter_code
_entity_poly.pdbx_strand_id
1 'polypeptide(L)'
;MANSRLGFLLSFLLSSILIASPALASSDAPFMVAHKKVSLSRLKTGVERVSVTIDLYNEGSATAYDVILNDDGWSQDMFELVSGSTSKTWERLDAGSTASHSFVLESKVKGMFQGSPAVIKFRVTTKAALQEAYSTPILPLDILADRPPEKKFEWAKRLVAKYGSLVSVLSLVSVFIYLVATPSKSSAAKASKKRR
;
A
#
# COMPACT_ATOMS: atom_id res chain seq x y z
N MET A 1 24.39 47.84 -29.10
CA MET A 1 23.15 47.33 -29.74
C MET A 1 23.10 45.81 -29.94
N ALA A 2 24.17 45.04 -29.67
CA ALA A 2 24.18 43.58 -29.85
C ALA A 2 23.41 42.80 -28.75
N ASN A 3 23.42 43.29 -27.50
CA ASN A 3 22.89 42.54 -26.36
C ASN A 3 21.35 42.43 -26.34
N SER A 4 20.60 43.37 -26.95
CA SER A 4 19.13 43.24 -26.98
C SER A 4 18.66 42.18 -27.98
N ARG A 5 19.38 42.00 -29.10
CA ARG A 5 19.03 40.99 -30.11
C ARG A 5 19.21 39.56 -29.59
N LEU A 6 20.23 39.32 -28.77
CA LEU A 6 20.45 38.04 -28.11
C LEU A 6 19.35 37.73 -27.08
N GLY A 7 18.91 38.74 -26.31
CA GLY A 7 17.80 38.60 -25.36
C GLY A 7 16.46 38.31 -26.04
N PHE A 8 16.18 38.98 -27.17
CA PHE A 8 14.99 38.69 -28.00
C PHE A 8 15.04 37.31 -28.64
N LEU A 9 16.21 36.84 -29.08
CA LEU A 9 16.36 35.49 -29.61
C LEU A 9 16.18 34.43 -28.52
N LEU A 10 16.72 34.66 -27.32
CA LEU A 10 16.53 33.75 -26.18
C LEU A 10 15.07 33.69 -25.75
N SER A 11 14.36 34.83 -25.71
CA SER A 11 12.94 34.85 -25.33
C SER A 11 12.07 34.18 -26.39
N PHE A 12 12.38 34.33 -27.68
CA PHE A 12 11.73 33.60 -28.77
C PHE A 12 11.99 32.09 -28.72
N LEU A 13 13.22 31.67 -28.39
CA LEU A 13 13.57 30.25 -28.20
C LEU A 13 12.87 29.64 -26.97
N LEU A 14 12.76 30.39 -25.87
CA LEU A 14 12.06 29.91 -24.68
C LEU A 14 10.56 29.78 -24.92
N SER A 15 9.97 30.73 -25.67
CA SER A 15 8.55 30.68 -26.03
C SER A 15 8.24 29.61 -27.09
N SER A 16 9.15 29.32 -28.03
CA SER A 16 8.98 28.20 -28.96
C SER A 16 9.05 26.83 -28.27
N ILE A 17 9.88 26.69 -27.24
CA ILE A 17 9.94 25.48 -26.39
C ILE A 17 8.66 25.30 -25.56
N LEU A 18 8.06 26.40 -25.06
CA LEU A 18 6.79 26.36 -24.32
C LEU A 18 5.57 26.04 -25.21
N ILE A 19 5.61 26.40 -26.50
CA ILE A 19 4.54 26.10 -27.47
C ILE A 19 4.70 24.68 -28.05
N ALA A 20 5.90 24.10 -28.01
CA ALA A 20 6.15 22.70 -28.31
C ALA A 20 5.70 21.78 -27.16
N SER A 21 4.46 21.93 -26.69
CA SER A 21 3.80 20.82 -26.04
C SER A 21 3.67 19.72 -27.10
N PRO A 22 4.15 18.49 -26.87
CA PRO A 22 3.69 17.39 -27.71
C PRO A 22 2.17 17.41 -27.55
N ALA A 23 1.45 17.66 -28.65
CA ALA A 23 0.08 17.23 -28.72
C ALA A 23 0.16 15.74 -28.44
N LEU A 24 -0.13 15.35 -27.19
CA LEU A 24 -0.40 13.96 -26.85
C LEU A 24 -1.40 13.56 -27.90
N ALA A 25 -1.00 12.66 -28.80
CA ALA A 25 -1.92 12.07 -29.73
C ALA A 25 -2.94 11.38 -28.83
N SER A 26 -4.03 12.09 -28.54
CA SER A 26 -5.22 11.59 -27.89
C SER A 26 -5.77 10.60 -28.88
N SER A 27 -5.19 9.40 -28.92
CA SER A 27 -5.87 8.26 -29.51
C SER A 27 -7.13 8.14 -28.69
N ASP A 28 -8.27 8.44 -29.29
CA ASP A 28 -9.58 8.26 -28.70
C ASP A 28 -9.79 6.75 -28.48
N ALA A 29 -9.26 6.27 -27.35
CA ALA A 29 -9.08 4.87 -27.07
C ALA A 29 -9.11 4.66 -25.55
N PRO A 30 -9.72 3.56 -25.08
CA PRO A 30 -9.58 3.15 -23.70
C PRO A 30 -8.14 2.73 -23.42
N PHE A 31 -7.70 2.94 -22.18
CA PHE A 31 -6.40 2.51 -21.70
C PHE A 31 -6.59 1.90 -20.31
N MET A 32 -6.41 0.58 -20.24
CA MET A 32 -6.70 -0.16 -19.02
C MET A 32 -5.46 -0.27 -18.13
N VAL A 33 -5.60 0.22 -16.91
CA VAL A 33 -4.65 -0.01 -15.82
C VAL A 33 -5.30 -0.93 -14.81
N ALA A 34 -4.57 -1.97 -14.36
CA ALA A 34 -5.06 -2.92 -13.39
C ALA A 34 -4.07 -3.13 -12.25
N HIS A 35 -4.57 -3.08 -11.02
CA HIS A 35 -3.77 -3.25 -9.81
C HIS A 35 -4.30 -4.44 -9.01
N LYS A 36 -3.45 -5.48 -8.87
CA LYS A 36 -3.75 -6.70 -8.12
C LYS A 36 -3.18 -6.59 -6.71
N LYS A 37 -4.06 -6.64 -5.72
CA LYS A 37 -3.74 -6.62 -4.30
C LYS A 37 -4.03 -8.00 -3.71
N VAL A 38 -3.11 -8.50 -2.90
CA VAL A 38 -3.27 -9.77 -2.21
C VAL A 38 -2.91 -9.60 -0.74
N SER A 39 -3.73 -10.19 0.13
CA SER A 39 -3.49 -10.20 1.58
C SER A 39 -3.72 -11.59 2.16
N LEU A 40 -2.88 -11.96 3.12
CA LEU A 40 -2.93 -13.25 3.81
C LEU A 40 -3.51 -13.04 5.21
N SER A 41 -4.54 -13.79 5.56
CA SER A 41 -5.17 -13.73 6.88
C SER A 41 -5.29 -15.12 7.49
N ARG A 42 -4.70 -15.31 8.67
CA ARG A 42 -4.82 -16.58 9.41
C ARG A 42 -5.98 -16.52 10.40
N LEU A 43 -6.88 -17.48 10.29
CA LEU A 43 -8.00 -17.67 11.21
C LEU A 43 -7.53 -18.36 12.48
N LYS A 44 -8.33 -18.25 13.55
CA LYS A 44 -8.05 -18.91 14.83
C LYS A 44 -7.98 -20.45 14.72
N THR A 45 -8.63 -21.01 13.70
CA THR A 45 -8.63 -22.45 13.39
C THR A 45 -7.34 -22.93 12.73
N GLY A 46 -6.38 -22.04 12.43
CA GLY A 46 -5.13 -22.38 11.74
C GLY A 46 -5.22 -22.29 10.21
N VAL A 47 -6.44 -22.24 9.67
CA VAL A 47 -6.72 -22.01 8.26
C VAL A 47 -6.22 -20.62 7.84
N GLU A 48 -5.57 -20.53 6.69
CA GLU A 48 -5.13 -19.25 6.12
C GLU A 48 -5.90 -18.95 4.84
N ARG A 49 -6.42 -17.72 4.75
CA ARG A 49 -7.18 -17.23 3.61
C ARG A 49 -6.39 -16.18 2.86
N VAL A 50 -6.44 -16.29 1.54
CA VAL A 50 -5.88 -15.33 0.60
C VAL A 50 -7.03 -14.48 0.06
N SER A 51 -7.06 -13.21 0.42
CA SER A 51 -8.01 -12.26 -0.14
C SER A 51 -7.36 -11.54 -1.31
N VAL A 52 -7.95 -11.70 -2.50
CA VAL A 52 -7.48 -11.09 -3.74
C VAL A 52 -8.44 -9.98 -4.12
N THR A 53 -7.91 -8.83 -4.54
CA THR A 53 -8.70 -7.73 -5.07
C THR A 53 -7.98 -7.14 -6.27
N ILE A 54 -8.73 -6.97 -7.36
CA ILE A 54 -8.20 -6.44 -8.61
C ILE A 54 -9.00 -5.18 -8.92
N ASP A 55 -8.32 -4.05 -8.88
CA ASP A 55 -8.89 -2.76 -9.23
C ASP A 55 -8.54 -2.46 -10.69
N LEU A 56 -9.53 -2.05 -11.46
CA LEU A 56 -9.44 -1.69 -12.87
C LEU A 56 -9.74 -0.21 -13.03
N TYR A 57 -8.93 0.47 -13.82
CA TYR A 57 -9.05 1.90 -14.12
C TYR A 57 -8.98 2.07 -15.63
N ASN A 58 -10.01 2.71 -16.21
CA ASN A 58 -9.92 3.16 -17.59
C ASN A 58 -9.33 4.57 -17.61
N GLU A 59 -8.01 4.66 -17.70
CA GLU A 59 -7.26 5.92 -17.79
C GLU A 59 -7.18 6.45 -19.24
N GLY A 60 -7.93 5.83 -20.16
CA GLY A 60 -8.06 6.27 -21.54
C GLY A 60 -9.12 7.36 -21.72
N SER A 61 -9.24 7.85 -22.96
CA SER A 61 -10.20 8.89 -23.35
C SER A 61 -11.53 8.34 -23.87
N ALA A 62 -11.63 7.03 -24.12
CA ALA A 62 -12.85 6.38 -24.63
C ALA A 62 -13.34 5.23 -23.74
N THR A 63 -14.60 4.84 -23.89
CA THR A 63 -15.21 3.70 -23.18
C THR A 63 -14.64 2.36 -23.66
N ALA A 64 -14.29 1.49 -22.73
CA ALA A 64 -13.98 0.08 -22.98
C ALA A 64 -15.26 -0.75 -22.90
N TYR A 65 -15.47 -1.68 -23.84
CA TYR A 65 -16.64 -2.57 -23.89
C TYR A 65 -16.23 -4.03 -23.68
N ASP A 66 -17.18 -4.84 -23.23
CA ASP A 66 -17.00 -6.28 -22.99
C ASP A 66 -15.73 -6.57 -22.16
N VAL A 67 -15.60 -5.85 -21.05
CA VAL A 67 -14.41 -5.95 -20.20
C VAL A 67 -14.48 -7.25 -19.42
N ILE A 68 -13.56 -8.17 -19.70
CA ILE A 68 -13.44 -9.48 -19.07
C ILE A 68 -12.14 -9.53 -18.28
N LEU A 69 -12.24 -9.69 -16.97
CA LEU A 69 -11.14 -9.99 -16.07
C LEU A 69 -11.06 -11.49 -15.83
N ASN A 70 -9.86 -12.06 -15.94
CA ASN A 70 -9.56 -13.45 -15.61
C ASN A 70 -8.27 -13.54 -14.78
N ASP A 71 -8.35 -14.16 -13.62
CA ASP A 71 -7.21 -14.43 -12.74
C ASP A 71 -7.10 -15.94 -12.44
N ASP A 72 -6.69 -16.71 -13.44
CA ASP A 72 -6.63 -18.19 -13.41
C ASP A 72 -5.30 -18.76 -12.90
N GLY A 73 -4.36 -17.90 -12.49
CA GLY A 73 -3.04 -18.30 -11.99
C GLY A 73 -3.04 -19.04 -10.64
N TRP A 74 -4.19 -19.29 -10.03
CA TRP A 74 -4.31 -19.90 -8.71
C TRP A 74 -4.42 -21.43 -8.81
N SER A 75 -3.36 -22.13 -8.42
CA SER A 75 -3.33 -23.60 -8.44
C SER A 75 -4.36 -24.22 -7.49
N GLN A 76 -5.20 -25.12 -8.02
CA GLN A 76 -6.23 -25.85 -7.26
C GLN A 76 -5.66 -26.86 -6.25
N ASP A 77 -4.40 -27.26 -6.44
CA ASP A 77 -3.68 -28.13 -5.51
C ASP A 77 -3.28 -27.37 -4.24
N MET A 78 -2.98 -26.07 -4.38
CA MET A 78 -2.56 -25.22 -3.26
C MET A 78 -3.72 -24.44 -2.64
N PHE A 79 -4.77 -24.17 -3.41
CA PHE A 79 -5.86 -23.28 -3.01
C PHE A 79 -7.25 -23.85 -3.29
N GLU A 80 -8.22 -23.42 -2.49
CA GLU A 80 -9.64 -23.64 -2.71
C GLU A 80 -10.37 -22.32 -2.81
N LEU A 81 -11.30 -22.18 -3.76
CA LEU A 81 -12.14 -20.99 -3.85
C LEU A 81 -13.24 -21.07 -2.79
N VAL A 82 -13.24 -20.11 -1.86
CA VAL A 82 -14.22 -20.04 -0.76
C VAL A 82 -15.34 -19.06 -1.10
N SER A 83 -15.03 -17.95 -1.75
CA SER A 83 -16.00 -16.90 -2.04
C SER A 83 -15.64 -16.13 -3.31
N GLY A 84 -16.67 -15.78 -4.09
CA GLY A 84 -16.54 -15.06 -5.36
C GLY A 84 -16.19 -15.97 -6.52
N SER A 85 -15.54 -15.39 -7.53
CA SER A 85 -15.08 -16.05 -8.75
C SER A 85 -13.71 -15.50 -9.14
N THR A 86 -12.86 -16.28 -9.79
CA THR A 86 -11.57 -15.80 -10.32
C THR A 86 -11.72 -14.95 -11.60
N SER A 87 -12.92 -14.92 -12.17
CA SER A 87 -13.26 -14.12 -13.34
C SER A 87 -14.44 -13.20 -13.09
N LYS A 88 -14.50 -12.08 -13.82
CA LYS A 88 -15.60 -11.11 -13.77
C LYS A 88 -15.74 -10.43 -15.12
N THR A 89 -16.97 -10.14 -15.51
CA THR A 89 -17.27 -9.39 -16.73
C THR A 89 -18.06 -8.13 -16.39
N TRP A 90 -17.74 -7.05 -17.09
CA TRP A 90 -18.48 -5.81 -17.12
C TRP A 90 -18.86 -5.48 -18.56
N GLU A 91 -20.09 -5.02 -18.77
CA GLU A 91 -20.58 -4.63 -20.09
C GLU A 91 -19.73 -3.49 -20.68
N ARG A 92 -19.38 -2.51 -19.84
CA ARG A 92 -18.57 -1.36 -20.22
C ARG A 92 -17.87 -0.72 -19.04
N LEU A 93 -16.81 0.03 -19.33
CA LEU A 93 -16.08 0.89 -18.41
C LEU A 93 -15.80 2.22 -19.11
N ASP A 94 -16.50 3.28 -18.70
CA ASP A 94 -16.36 4.62 -19.29
C ASP A 94 -14.99 5.24 -18.99
N ALA A 95 -14.59 6.23 -19.78
CA ALA A 95 -13.33 6.96 -19.58
C ALA A 95 -13.28 7.57 -18.16
N GLY A 96 -12.17 7.38 -17.46
CA GLY A 96 -11.97 7.81 -16.07
C GLY A 96 -12.75 7.00 -15.03
N SER A 97 -13.53 5.99 -15.43
CA SER A 97 -14.27 5.16 -14.48
C SER A 97 -13.43 4.01 -13.94
N THR A 98 -13.86 3.48 -12.79
CA THR A 98 -13.17 2.41 -12.07
C THR A 98 -14.11 1.25 -11.76
N ALA A 99 -13.54 0.05 -11.73
CA ALA A 99 -14.22 -1.16 -11.30
C ALA A 99 -13.32 -1.95 -10.36
N SER A 100 -13.92 -2.75 -9.48
CA SER A 100 -13.17 -3.60 -8.56
C SER A 100 -13.84 -4.95 -8.45
N HIS A 101 -13.03 -6.01 -8.36
CA HIS A 101 -13.48 -7.37 -8.15
C HIS A 101 -12.63 -8.05 -7.09
N SER A 102 -13.29 -8.80 -6.20
CA SER A 102 -12.64 -9.47 -5.08
C SER A 102 -13.13 -10.91 -4.96
N PHE A 103 -12.22 -11.80 -4.59
CA PHE A 103 -12.52 -13.18 -4.26
C PHE A 103 -11.58 -13.67 -3.16
N VAL A 104 -11.97 -14.77 -2.51
CA VAL A 104 -11.25 -15.31 -1.37
C VAL A 104 -10.92 -16.78 -1.63
N LEU A 105 -9.65 -17.11 -1.45
CA LEU A 105 -9.14 -18.46 -1.49
C LEU A 105 -8.77 -18.92 -0.08
N GLU A 106 -8.82 -20.22 0.14
CA GLU A 106 -8.28 -20.90 1.31
C GLU A 106 -7.05 -21.71 0.90
N SER A 107 -5.98 -21.65 1.69
CA SER A 107 -4.77 -22.41 1.41
C SER A 107 -4.83 -23.83 1.97
N LYS A 108 -4.41 -24.79 1.15
CA LYS A 108 -4.36 -26.23 1.49
C LYS A 108 -2.96 -26.67 1.90
N VAL A 109 -1.93 -26.08 1.29
CA VAL A 109 -0.54 -26.54 1.42
C VAL A 109 0.37 -25.40 1.85
N LYS A 110 1.30 -25.69 2.78
CA LYS A 110 2.36 -24.77 3.21
C LYS A 110 3.42 -24.66 2.12
N GLY A 111 3.82 -23.44 1.77
CA GLY A 111 4.89 -23.22 0.81
C GLY A 111 4.88 -21.84 0.18
N MET A 112 5.89 -21.60 -0.65
CA MET A 112 6.02 -20.40 -1.44
C MET A 112 5.15 -20.49 -2.70
N PHE A 113 4.36 -19.45 -2.96
CA PHE A 113 3.56 -19.34 -4.17
C PHE A 113 3.92 -18.08 -4.95
N GLN A 114 4.04 -18.24 -6.26
CA GLN A 114 4.27 -17.16 -7.22
C GLN A 114 2.99 -16.97 -8.01
N GLY A 115 2.30 -15.85 -7.81
CA GLY A 115 1.08 -15.56 -8.55
C GLY A 115 1.38 -14.89 -9.88
N SER A 116 0.66 -15.30 -10.93
CA SER A 116 0.67 -14.59 -12.20
C SER A 116 -0.14 -13.28 -12.11
N PRO A 117 0.16 -12.30 -12.98
CA PRO A 117 -0.76 -11.22 -13.27
C PRO A 117 -2.12 -11.73 -13.75
N ALA A 118 -3.18 -11.02 -13.40
CA ALA A 118 -4.49 -11.23 -14.00
C ALA A 118 -4.54 -10.62 -15.40
N VAL A 119 -5.37 -11.20 -16.26
CA VAL A 119 -5.53 -10.80 -17.66
C VAL A 119 -6.86 -10.08 -17.82
N ILE A 120 -6.83 -8.91 -18.45
CA ILE A 120 -7.99 -8.08 -18.74
C ILE A 120 -8.13 -7.99 -20.25
N LYS A 121 -9.27 -8.42 -20.77
CA LYS A 121 -9.61 -8.38 -22.19
C LYS A 121 -10.76 -7.40 -22.40
N PHE A 122 -10.65 -6.55 -23.41
CA PHE A 122 -11.67 -5.53 -23.70
C PHE A 122 -11.71 -5.16 -25.18
N ARG A 123 -12.79 -4.50 -25.59
CA ARG A 123 -13.00 -4.02 -26.95
C ARG A 123 -13.10 -2.50 -27.00
N VAL A 124 -12.76 -1.96 -28.16
CA VAL A 124 -12.98 -0.55 -28.51
C VAL A 124 -14.07 -0.53 -29.58
N THR A 125 -15.14 0.25 -29.41
CA THR A 125 -16.27 0.25 -30.36
C THR A 125 -15.85 0.56 -31.80
N THR A 126 -14.83 1.39 -31.98
CA THR A 126 -14.30 1.77 -33.30
C THR A 126 -13.36 0.72 -33.91
N LYS A 127 -13.00 -0.34 -33.18
CA LYS A 127 -12.04 -1.39 -33.63
C LYS A 127 -12.51 -2.79 -33.21
N ALA A 128 -12.65 -3.70 -34.19
CA ALA A 128 -13.10 -5.07 -33.91
C ALA A 128 -12.10 -5.91 -33.09
N ALA A 129 -10.82 -5.52 -33.03
CA ALA A 129 -9.77 -6.28 -32.35
C ALA A 129 -9.89 -6.21 -30.83
N LEU A 130 -9.79 -7.38 -30.19
CA LEU A 130 -9.75 -7.52 -28.75
C LEU A 130 -8.38 -7.05 -28.23
N GLN A 131 -8.39 -6.16 -27.26
CA GLN A 131 -7.19 -5.68 -26.57
C GLN A 131 -7.00 -6.42 -25.26
N GLU A 132 -5.74 -6.51 -24.83
CA GLU A 132 -5.34 -7.21 -23.63
C GLU A 132 -4.48 -6.30 -22.76
N ALA A 133 -4.74 -6.33 -21.46
CA ALA A 133 -3.96 -5.66 -20.43
C ALA A 133 -3.69 -6.63 -19.28
N TYR A 134 -2.67 -6.33 -18.50
CA TYR A 134 -2.22 -7.17 -17.38
C TYR A 134 -2.27 -6.38 -16.09
N SER A 135 -2.60 -7.05 -14.99
CA SER A 135 -2.46 -6.46 -13.67
C SER A 135 -1.00 -6.35 -13.25
N THR A 136 -0.75 -5.61 -12.18
CA THR A 136 0.54 -5.72 -11.48
C THR A 136 0.82 -7.16 -11.03
N PRO A 137 2.10 -7.60 -11.06
CA PRO A 137 2.49 -8.87 -10.46
C PRO A 137 2.38 -8.79 -8.93
N ILE A 138 2.24 -9.94 -8.28
CA ILE A 138 2.26 -10.03 -6.82
C ILE A 138 3.62 -10.52 -6.34
N LEU A 139 4.00 -10.09 -5.13
CA LEU A 139 5.18 -10.64 -4.49
C LEU A 139 4.95 -12.11 -4.11
N PRO A 140 6.04 -12.90 -4.01
CA PRO A 140 5.95 -14.27 -3.54
C PRO A 140 5.21 -14.35 -2.21
N LEU A 141 4.20 -15.22 -2.13
CA LEU A 141 3.42 -15.43 -0.93
C LEU A 141 3.99 -16.62 -0.16
N ASP A 142 4.32 -16.40 1.12
CA ASP A 142 4.69 -17.48 2.03
C ASP A 142 3.45 -17.97 2.79
N ILE A 143 2.86 -19.04 2.26
CA ILE A 143 1.57 -19.59 2.66
C ILE A 143 1.77 -20.52 3.85
N LEU A 144 0.93 -20.36 4.87
CA LEU A 144 0.95 -21.14 6.10
C LEU A 144 2.32 -21.12 6.81
N ALA A 145 3.12 -20.07 6.57
CA ALA A 145 4.40 -19.85 7.23
C ALA A 145 4.25 -19.69 8.75
N ASP A 146 5.24 -20.10 9.52
CA ASP A 146 5.23 -19.91 10.97
C ASP A 146 5.53 -18.44 11.28
N ARG A 147 4.49 -17.61 11.28
CA ARG A 147 4.65 -16.18 11.60
C ARG A 147 4.71 -16.00 13.12
N PRO A 148 5.68 -15.22 13.62
CA PRO A 148 5.67 -14.83 15.01
C PRO A 148 4.40 -14.03 15.31
N PRO A 149 3.82 -14.14 16.51
CA PRO A 149 2.56 -13.47 16.84
C PRO A 149 2.73 -11.95 16.82
N GLU A 150 2.28 -11.30 15.75
CA GLU A 150 2.39 -9.85 15.53
C GLU A 150 1.69 -9.03 16.63
N LYS A 151 0.69 -9.61 17.30
CA LYS A 151 -0.23 -8.88 18.19
C LYS A 151 0.20 -8.77 19.65
N LYS A 152 1.36 -9.33 20.05
CA LYS A 152 1.77 -9.33 21.48
C LYS A 152 1.92 -7.92 22.07
N PHE A 153 2.27 -6.93 21.26
CA PHE A 153 2.61 -5.57 21.74
C PHE A 153 1.61 -4.48 21.37
N GLU A 154 0.59 -4.76 20.55
CA GLU A 154 -0.37 -3.73 20.11
C GLU A 154 -1.26 -3.24 21.26
N TRP A 155 -1.68 -4.15 22.16
CA TRP A 155 -2.37 -3.76 23.39
C TRP A 155 -1.50 -2.85 24.26
N ALA A 156 -0.22 -3.22 24.45
CA ALA A 156 0.72 -2.43 25.25
C ALA A 156 0.94 -1.04 24.64
N LYS A 157 1.15 -0.94 23.32
CA LYS A 157 1.26 0.34 22.60
C LYS A 157 0.00 1.19 22.78
N ARG A 158 -1.19 0.61 22.67
CA ARG A 158 -2.46 1.33 22.86
C ARG A 158 -2.64 1.81 24.30
N LEU A 159 -2.17 1.04 25.28
CA LEU A 159 -2.19 1.41 26.69
C LEU A 159 -1.21 2.56 26.96
N VAL A 160 0.02 2.47 26.46
CA VAL A 160 1.04 3.54 26.55
C VAL A 160 0.57 4.81 25.83
N ALA A 161 -0.04 4.69 24.66
CA ALA A 161 -0.57 5.85 23.94
C ALA A 161 -1.69 6.57 24.71
N LYS A 162 -2.56 5.83 25.41
CA LYS A 162 -3.66 6.42 26.19
C LYS A 162 -3.22 6.97 27.55
N TYR A 163 -2.32 6.26 28.25
CA TYR A 163 -2.01 6.54 29.65
C TYR A 163 -0.57 7.01 29.89
N GLY A 164 0.30 6.96 28.89
CA GLY A 164 1.72 7.30 29.02
C GLY A 164 1.94 8.74 29.49
N SER A 165 1.15 9.69 28.99
CA SER A 165 1.22 11.09 29.45
C SER A 165 0.86 11.23 30.92
N LEU A 166 -0.24 10.61 31.37
CA LEU A 166 -0.67 10.66 32.77
C LEU A 166 0.35 10.02 33.71
N VAL A 167 0.86 8.84 33.36
CA VAL A 167 1.88 8.14 34.16
C VAL A 167 3.18 8.94 34.22
N SER A 168 3.57 9.59 33.12
CA SER A 168 4.75 10.46 33.08
C SER A 168 4.62 11.68 33.99
N VAL A 169 3.45 12.34 34.00
CA VAL A 169 3.21 13.52 34.86
C VAL A 169 3.25 13.13 36.33
N LEU A 170 2.54 12.07 36.71
CA LEU A 170 2.53 11.60 38.10
C LEU A 170 3.94 11.18 38.56
N SER A 171 4.69 10.48 37.71
CA SER A 171 6.07 10.10 38.01
C SER A 171 6.98 11.31 38.20
N LEU A 172 6.89 12.33 37.35
CA LEU A 172 7.69 13.55 37.45
C LEU A 172 7.39 14.30 38.77
N VAL A 173 6.11 14.41 39.13
CA VAL A 173 5.68 15.06 40.37
C VAL A 173 6.19 14.29 41.59
N SER A 174 6.08 12.96 41.60
CA SER A 174 6.61 12.14 42.69
C SER A 174 8.13 12.26 42.83
N VAL A 175 8.88 12.27 41.73
CA VAL A 175 10.34 12.45 41.74
C VAL A 175 10.71 13.85 42.22
N PHE A 176 9.99 14.89 41.80
CA PHE A 176 10.22 16.26 42.26
C PHE A 176 9.99 16.39 43.77
N ILE A 177 8.89 15.85 44.28
CA ILE A 177 8.60 15.82 45.72
C ILE A 177 9.71 15.08 46.46
N TYR A 178 10.15 13.92 45.95
CA TYR A 178 11.24 13.17 46.55
C TYR A 178 12.54 13.99 46.57
N LEU A 179 12.92 14.65 45.48
CA LEU A 179 14.13 15.49 45.44
C LEU A 179 14.07 16.67 46.42
N VAL A 180 12.90 17.29 46.58
CA VAL A 180 12.71 18.41 47.53
C VAL A 180 12.69 17.93 48.98
N ALA A 181 12.05 16.79 49.24
CA ALA A 181 11.88 16.25 50.59
C ALA A 181 13.10 15.44 51.08
N THR A 182 14.02 15.05 50.18
CA THR A 182 15.23 14.32 50.56
C THR A 182 16.34 15.31 50.91
N PRO A 183 16.75 15.44 52.19
CA PRO A 183 17.87 16.29 52.56
C PRO A 183 19.17 15.74 51.96
N SER A 184 20.00 16.62 51.39
CA SER A 184 21.32 16.21 50.90
C SER A 184 22.14 15.71 52.09
N LYS A 185 22.58 14.44 52.05
CA LYS A 185 23.60 13.96 52.99
C LYS A 185 24.92 14.61 52.59
N SER A 186 25.23 15.77 53.17
CA SER A 186 26.60 16.26 53.22
C SER A 186 27.42 15.33 54.13
N SER A 187 28.52 14.80 53.62
CA SER A 187 29.45 13.97 54.38
C SER A 187 30.14 14.82 55.47
N ALA A 188 29.58 14.85 56.67
CA ALA A 188 30.22 15.49 57.83
C ALA A 188 31.36 14.60 58.35
N ALA A 189 32.60 14.89 57.92
CA ALA A 189 33.80 14.38 58.57
C ALA A 189 33.87 14.92 60.01
N LYS A 190 33.69 14.04 61.00
CA LYS A 190 33.95 14.36 62.41
C LYS A 190 35.47 14.46 62.62
N ALA A 191 35.98 15.68 62.66
CA ALA A 191 37.31 15.98 63.20
C ALA A 191 37.33 15.62 64.70
N SER A 192 38.07 14.57 65.06
CA SER A 192 38.28 14.12 66.43
C SER A 192 39.13 15.14 67.21
N LYS A 193 38.54 15.76 68.23
CA LYS A 193 39.27 16.58 69.21
C LYS A 193 39.68 15.67 70.38
N LYS A 194 40.94 15.22 70.44
CA LYS A 194 41.52 14.57 71.62
C LYS A 194 42.48 15.55 72.29
N ARG A 195 42.12 15.99 73.50
CA ARG A 195 42.97 16.78 74.40
C ARG A 195 44.11 15.90 74.93
N ARG A 196 45.28 16.54 75.08
CA ARG A 196 46.50 16.05 75.71
C ARG A 196 46.34 15.95 77.23
#